data_AF-A0A8A2V822-F1
#
_entry.id   AF-A0A8A2V822-F1
#
_cell.length_a   1.000
_cell.length_b   1.000
_cell.length_c   1.000
_cell.angle_alpha   90.00
_cell.angle_beta   90.00
_cell.angle_gamma   90.00
#
_symmetry.space_group_name_H-M   'P 1'
#
loop_
_entity.id
_entity.type
_entity.pdbx_description
1 polymer ?
#
loop_
_entity_poly.entity_id
_entity_poly.type
_entity_poly.pdbx_seq_one_letter_code
_entity_poly.pdbx_strand_id
1 'polypeptide(L)'
;MTRGFYIGRFQPFHNGHLSMVEQIAEDVDELVLGIGSADDSHTVRNPFTAGERIMMITKSLVDYDLVTYAVPIEDLERNSVWVSHVQSMSPDFDVAYSNNPLVIQLFREDDIEIRQSPMFNREVLEGSEVRERMITGGDWETLVPGAVVEVVEEIGGIERIQMISGSDSNGA
;
A
#
# COMPACT_ATOMS: atom_id res chain seq x y z
N MET A 1 -16.50 -15.45 11.50
CA MET A 1 -15.33 -14.57 11.53
C MET A 1 -14.82 -14.52 10.12
N THR A 2 -14.97 -13.38 9.47
CA THR A 2 -14.62 -13.14 8.07
C THR A 2 -13.34 -12.31 8.05
N ARG A 3 -12.29 -12.81 7.40
CA ARG A 3 -11.04 -12.06 7.23
C ARG A 3 -10.91 -11.58 5.79
N GLY A 4 -10.74 -10.27 5.64
CA GLY A 4 -10.44 -9.63 4.36
C GLY A 4 -8.94 -9.60 4.07
N PHE A 5 -8.58 -9.52 2.79
CA PHE A 5 -7.22 -9.26 2.32
C PHE A 5 -7.22 -8.08 1.34
N TYR A 6 -6.51 -7.00 1.67
CA TYR A 6 -6.35 -5.83 0.81
C TYR A 6 -4.86 -5.63 0.50
N ILE A 7 -4.52 -5.56 -0.80
CA ILE A 7 -3.14 -5.43 -1.25
C ILE A 7 -2.90 -4.12 -1.98
N GLY A 8 -1.82 -3.45 -1.59
CA GLY A 8 -1.33 -2.24 -2.22
C GLY A 8 0.17 -2.08 -1.99
N ARG A 9 0.80 -1.18 -2.75
CA ARG A 9 2.22 -0.84 -2.51
C ARG A 9 2.38 0.11 -1.34
N PHE A 10 1.36 0.94 -1.08
CA PHE A 10 1.36 1.95 0.01
C PHE A 10 2.59 2.86 -0.03
N GLN A 11 2.84 3.51 -1.16
CA GLN A 11 4.03 4.35 -1.42
C GLN A 11 3.66 5.84 -1.57
N PRO A 12 3.29 6.58 -0.51
CA PRO A 12 3.05 6.13 0.87
C PRO A 12 1.61 5.60 1.10
N PHE A 13 1.29 5.23 2.34
CA PHE A 13 -0.11 5.08 2.77
C PHE A 13 -0.80 6.47 2.75
N HIS A 14 -2.02 6.57 2.22
CA HIS A 14 -2.69 7.86 1.95
C HIS A 14 -4.19 7.75 2.21
N ASN A 15 -4.91 8.88 2.15
CA ASN A 15 -6.30 8.95 2.58
C ASN A 15 -7.24 8.05 1.77
N GLY A 16 -7.02 7.85 0.47
CA GLY A 16 -7.75 6.86 -0.32
C GLY A 16 -7.58 5.42 0.18
N HIS A 17 -6.36 5.03 0.59
CA HIS A 17 -6.14 3.72 1.21
C HIS A 17 -6.89 3.60 2.53
N LEU A 18 -6.88 4.66 3.35
CA LEU A 18 -7.62 4.70 4.62
C LEU A 18 -9.13 4.54 4.41
N SER A 19 -9.71 5.28 3.45
CA SER A 19 -11.12 5.15 3.09
C SER A 19 -11.48 3.75 2.56
N MET A 20 -10.56 3.10 1.86
CA MET A 20 -10.74 1.70 1.43
C MET A 20 -10.74 0.75 2.62
N VAL A 21 -9.83 0.94 3.59
CA VAL A 21 -9.83 0.18 4.85
C VAL A 21 -11.13 0.37 5.62
N GLU A 22 -11.61 1.60 5.75
CA GLU A 22 -12.90 1.93 6.40
C GLU A 22 -14.06 1.21 5.73
N GLN A 23 -14.12 1.22 4.40
CA GLN A 23 -15.16 0.53 3.64
C GLN A 23 -15.10 -0.99 3.83
N ILE A 24 -13.91 -1.57 3.82
CA ILE A 24 -13.74 -3.02 4.03
C ILE A 24 -14.15 -3.42 5.45
N ALA A 25 -13.83 -2.58 6.45
CA ALA A 25 -14.16 -2.84 7.85
C ALA A 25 -15.67 -2.96 8.12
N GLU A 26 -16.52 -2.45 7.24
CA GLU A 26 -17.99 -2.65 7.31
C GLU A 26 -18.41 -4.11 7.00
N ASP A 27 -17.58 -4.86 6.27
CA ASP A 27 -17.89 -6.18 5.73
C ASP A 27 -17.13 -7.34 6.42
N VAL A 28 -16.07 -7.05 7.19
CA VAL A 28 -15.13 -8.05 7.72
C VAL A 28 -14.82 -7.83 9.20
N ASP A 29 -14.45 -8.91 9.89
CA ASP A 29 -14.05 -8.85 11.31
C ASP A 29 -12.56 -8.52 11.48
N GLU A 30 -11.72 -8.91 10.51
CA GLU A 30 -10.28 -8.68 10.52
C GLU A 30 -9.78 -8.39 9.10
N LEU A 31 -8.67 -7.65 8.98
CA LEU A 31 -8.10 -7.26 7.68
C LEU A 31 -6.60 -7.50 7.59
N VAL A 32 -6.18 -8.30 6.60
CA VAL A 32 -4.78 -8.39 6.18
C VAL A 32 -4.48 -7.29 5.18
N LEU A 33 -3.47 -6.48 5.47
CA LEU A 33 -2.94 -5.43 4.61
C LEU A 33 -1.63 -5.92 3.97
N GLY A 34 -1.74 -6.48 2.77
CA GLY A 34 -0.61 -6.94 1.98
C GLY A 34 0.18 -5.77 1.40
N ILE A 35 1.40 -5.57 1.88
CA ILE A 35 2.33 -4.54 1.40
C ILE A 35 3.11 -5.14 0.23
N GLY A 36 2.59 -4.95 -0.98
CA GLY A 36 3.21 -5.44 -2.22
C GLY A 36 4.48 -4.70 -2.61
N SER A 37 5.27 -5.29 -3.51
CA SER A 37 6.61 -4.80 -3.87
C SER A 37 7.44 -4.50 -2.62
N ALA A 38 7.46 -5.43 -1.66
CA ALA A 38 8.14 -5.25 -0.37
C ALA A 38 9.66 -5.07 -0.51
N ASP A 39 10.23 -5.66 -1.55
CA ASP A 39 11.63 -5.60 -1.97
C ASP A 39 12.04 -4.28 -2.63
N ASP A 40 11.08 -3.50 -3.13
CA ASP A 40 11.33 -2.22 -3.77
C ASP A 40 11.38 -1.05 -2.76
N SER A 41 12.44 -0.24 -2.86
CA SER A 41 12.59 1.03 -2.14
C SER A 41 13.58 1.97 -2.87
N HIS A 42 13.74 3.22 -2.39
CA HIS A 42 14.71 4.19 -2.91
C HIS A 42 14.59 4.50 -4.41
N THR A 43 13.37 4.43 -4.95
CA THR A 43 13.06 4.93 -6.31
C THR A 43 11.96 5.97 -6.26
N VAL A 44 11.83 6.82 -7.28
CA VAL A 44 10.71 7.78 -7.38
C VAL A 44 9.35 7.09 -7.30
N ARG A 45 9.26 5.86 -7.82
CA ARG A 45 8.02 5.06 -7.82
C ARG A 45 7.76 4.38 -6.47
N ASN A 46 8.81 3.93 -5.80
CA ASN A 46 8.78 3.21 -4.53
C ASN A 46 9.84 3.83 -3.59
N PRO A 47 9.58 4.99 -2.96
CA PRO A 47 10.57 5.68 -2.14
C PRO A 47 10.77 5.05 -0.75
N PHE A 48 9.75 4.39 -0.20
CA PHE A 48 9.74 3.84 1.16
C PHE A 48 9.98 2.33 1.17
N THR A 49 10.70 1.85 2.18
CA THR A 49 10.93 0.43 2.44
C THR A 49 9.65 -0.25 2.94
N ALA A 50 9.61 -1.58 2.97
CA ALA A 50 8.49 -2.31 3.59
C ALA A 50 8.30 -1.94 5.07
N GLY A 51 9.39 -1.81 5.84
CA GLY A 51 9.32 -1.46 7.27
C GLY A 51 8.72 -0.07 7.51
N GLU A 52 9.11 0.92 6.72
CA GLU A 52 8.55 2.28 6.81
C GLU A 52 7.05 2.29 6.48
N ARG A 53 6.63 1.50 5.48
CA ARG A 53 5.22 1.35 5.11
C ARG A 53 4.41 0.62 6.19
N ILE A 54 4.99 -0.36 6.87
CA ILE A 54 4.38 -0.99 8.06
C ILE A 54 4.15 0.08 9.13
N MET A 55 5.14 0.93 9.43
CA MET A 55 4.98 2.01 10.41
C MET A 55 3.85 2.96 10.03
N MET A 56 3.78 3.38 8.77
CA MET A 56 2.71 4.25 8.26
C MET A 56 1.34 3.63 8.47
N ILE A 57 1.16 2.36 8.08
CA ILE A 57 -0.12 1.65 8.20
C ILE A 57 -0.49 1.44 9.67
N THR A 58 0.42 0.87 10.46
CA THR A 58 0.17 0.53 11.87
C THR A 58 -0.18 1.78 12.68
N LYS A 59 0.58 2.88 12.54
CA LYS A 59 0.28 4.12 13.26
C LYS A 59 -1.02 4.78 12.76
N SER A 60 -1.36 4.66 11.47
CA SER A 60 -2.60 5.23 10.94
C SER A 60 -3.85 4.50 11.39
N LEU A 61 -3.74 3.20 11.72
CA LEU A 61 -4.87 2.35 12.08
C LEU A 61 -4.95 2.03 13.57
N VAL A 62 -4.06 2.59 14.41
CA VAL A 62 -3.96 2.24 15.84
C VAL A 62 -5.25 2.51 16.63
N ASP A 63 -6.00 3.55 16.26
CA ASP A 63 -7.24 3.95 16.92
C ASP A 63 -8.51 3.40 16.23
N TYR A 64 -8.35 2.55 15.20
CA TYR A 64 -9.46 1.91 14.53
C TYR A 64 -9.88 0.62 15.26
N ASP A 65 -11.18 0.41 15.40
CA ASP A 65 -11.76 -0.82 15.96
C ASP A 65 -11.76 -1.94 14.90
N LEU A 66 -10.58 -2.27 14.39
CA LEU A 66 -10.35 -3.30 13.39
C LEU A 66 -9.02 -4.01 13.68
N VAL A 67 -9.06 -5.33 13.82
CA VAL A 67 -7.83 -6.12 13.94
C VAL A 67 -7.17 -6.19 12.56
N THR A 68 -5.93 -5.69 12.47
CA THR A 68 -5.20 -5.62 11.21
C THR A 68 -3.87 -6.36 11.25
N TYR A 69 -3.46 -6.92 10.12
CA TYR A 69 -2.17 -7.57 9.93
C TYR A 69 -1.44 -6.94 8.75
N ALA A 70 -0.40 -6.15 9.02
CA ALA A 70 0.47 -5.63 7.97
C ALA A 70 1.47 -6.73 7.55
N VAL A 71 1.37 -7.21 6.31
CA VAL A 71 2.18 -8.33 5.80
C VAL A 71 2.99 -7.86 4.59
N PRO A 72 4.33 -7.79 4.67
CA PRO A 72 5.17 -7.49 3.51
C PRO A 72 5.19 -8.68 2.55
N ILE A 73 4.94 -8.41 1.26
CA ILE A 73 4.88 -9.40 0.19
C ILE A 73 5.80 -8.92 -0.94
N GLU A 74 6.86 -9.68 -1.20
CA GLU A 74 7.78 -9.43 -2.30
C GLU A 74 7.13 -9.81 -3.63
N ASP A 75 7.51 -9.12 -4.71
CA ASP A 75 7.01 -9.49 -6.03
C ASP A 75 7.69 -10.78 -6.52
N LEU A 76 6.91 -11.70 -7.09
CA LEU A 76 7.43 -12.91 -7.73
C LEU A 76 7.41 -12.76 -9.24
N GLU A 77 8.51 -13.10 -9.91
CA GLU A 77 8.57 -13.19 -11.38
C GLU A 77 7.79 -14.39 -11.96
N ARG A 78 6.75 -14.86 -11.26
CA ARG A 78 5.92 -16.01 -11.62
C ARG A 78 4.50 -15.83 -11.10
N ASN A 79 3.66 -15.17 -11.90
CA ASN A 79 2.25 -14.92 -11.56
C ASN A 79 1.47 -16.19 -11.18
N SER A 80 1.76 -17.33 -11.82
CA SER A 80 1.04 -18.60 -11.61
C SER A 80 1.20 -19.21 -10.21
N VAL A 81 2.09 -18.68 -9.38
CA VAL A 81 2.29 -19.13 -7.99
C VAL A 81 2.14 -17.97 -6.99
N TRP A 82 1.76 -16.79 -7.47
CA TRP A 82 1.73 -15.57 -6.67
C TRP A 82 0.68 -15.63 -5.56
N VAL A 83 -0.52 -16.16 -5.83
CA VAL A 83 -1.56 -16.30 -4.80
C VAL A 83 -1.13 -17.28 -3.70
N SER A 84 -0.54 -18.42 -4.08
CA SER A 84 0.02 -19.37 -3.10
C SER A 84 1.11 -18.72 -2.24
N HIS A 85 1.94 -17.85 -2.82
CA HIS A 85 2.91 -17.06 -2.07
C HIS A 85 2.21 -16.09 -1.09
N VAL A 86 1.23 -15.32 -1.55
CA VAL A 86 0.43 -14.41 -0.71
C VAL A 86 -0.20 -15.15 0.48
N GLN A 87 -0.83 -16.30 0.22
CA GLN A 87 -1.44 -17.15 1.24
C GLN A 87 -0.40 -17.69 2.23
N SER A 88 0.79 -18.07 1.77
CA SER A 88 1.84 -18.59 2.66
C SER A 88 2.43 -17.55 3.61
N MET A 89 2.33 -16.27 3.24
CA MET A 89 2.87 -15.14 4.01
C MET A 89 1.81 -14.52 4.94
N SER A 90 0.53 -14.82 4.72
CA SER A 90 -0.60 -14.16 5.37
C SER A 90 -1.36 -15.12 6.29
N PRO A 91 -2.07 -14.61 7.31
CA PRO A 91 -3.17 -15.36 7.90
C PRO A 91 -4.18 -15.76 6.82
N ASP A 92 -4.87 -16.90 7.01
CA ASP A 92 -5.94 -17.33 6.10
C ASP A 92 -7.01 -16.23 5.94
N PHE A 93 -7.49 -15.99 4.73
CA PHE A 93 -8.52 -14.96 4.45
C PHE A 93 -9.61 -15.52 3.54
N ASP A 94 -10.83 -14.99 3.71
CA ASP A 94 -12.03 -15.46 3.02
C ASP A 94 -12.32 -14.66 1.74
N VAL A 95 -11.94 -13.38 1.73
CA VAL A 95 -12.23 -12.46 0.62
C VAL A 95 -11.07 -11.51 0.37
N ALA A 96 -10.68 -11.36 -0.89
CA ALA A 96 -9.69 -10.40 -1.35
C ALA A 96 -10.34 -9.13 -1.89
N TYR A 97 -9.65 -8.00 -1.74
CA TYR A 97 -10.04 -6.70 -2.25
C TYR A 97 -8.93 -6.17 -3.14
N SER A 98 -9.24 -5.96 -4.41
CA SER A 98 -8.33 -5.30 -5.34
C SER A 98 -9.09 -4.76 -6.52
N ASN A 99 -8.53 -3.71 -7.09
CA ASN A 99 -8.99 -3.12 -8.33
C ASN A 99 -7.95 -3.29 -9.46
N ASN A 100 -6.82 -3.94 -9.17
CA ASN A 100 -5.81 -4.27 -10.18
C ASN A 100 -6.30 -5.47 -11.01
N PRO A 101 -6.46 -5.34 -12.35
CA PRO A 101 -6.98 -6.42 -13.18
C PRO A 101 -6.17 -7.72 -13.12
N LEU A 102 -4.84 -7.64 -12.97
CA LEU A 102 -3.99 -8.82 -12.82
C LEU A 102 -4.28 -9.53 -11.49
N VAL A 103 -4.30 -8.78 -10.39
CA VAL A 103 -4.60 -9.34 -9.05
C VAL A 103 -5.99 -9.97 -9.04
N ILE A 104 -6.99 -9.31 -9.63
CA ILE A 104 -8.35 -9.84 -9.78
C ILE A 104 -8.35 -11.17 -10.54
N GLN A 105 -7.61 -11.24 -11.64
CA GLN A 105 -7.54 -12.45 -12.45
C GLN A 105 -6.88 -13.60 -11.69
N LEU A 106 -5.76 -13.34 -10.99
CA LEU A 106 -5.03 -14.37 -10.25
C LEU A 106 -5.85 -14.96 -9.10
N PHE A 107 -6.49 -14.12 -8.28
CA PHE A 107 -7.34 -14.63 -7.19
C PHE A 107 -8.54 -15.44 -7.71
N ARG A 108 -9.12 -15.06 -8.85
CA ARG A 108 -10.21 -15.83 -9.47
C ARG A 108 -9.77 -17.20 -9.98
N GLU A 109 -8.55 -17.30 -10.50
CA GLU A 109 -7.99 -18.58 -10.98
C GLU A 109 -7.76 -19.58 -9.82
N ASP A 110 -7.58 -19.08 -8.60
CA ASP A 110 -7.44 -19.87 -7.37
C ASP A 110 -8.73 -19.96 -6.54
N ASP A 111 -9.89 -19.69 -7.14
CA ASP A 111 -11.22 -19.80 -6.52
C ASP A 111 -11.43 -18.95 -5.23
N ILE A 112 -10.69 -17.84 -5.10
CA ILE A 112 -10.83 -16.90 -3.98
C ILE A 112 -11.85 -15.82 -4.32
N GLU A 113 -12.78 -15.56 -3.40
CA GLU A 113 -13.74 -14.46 -3.54
C GLU A 113 -12.98 -13.13 -3.65
N ILE A 114 -13.26 -12.35 -4.70
CA ILE A 114 -12.65 -11.04 -4.90
C ILE A 114 -13.69 -9.95 -5.13
N ARG A 115 -13.60 -8.89 -4.33
CA ARG A 115 -14.44 -7.69 -4.40
C ARG A 115 -13.63 -6.51 -4.94
N GLN A 116 -14.29 -5.70 -5.76
CA GLN A 116 -13.76 -4.44 -6.27
C GLN A 116 -14.40 -3.28 -5.51
N SER A 117 -13.66 -2.19 -5.31
CA SER A 117 -14.21 -0.95 -4.77
C SER A 117 -14.37 0.09 -5.88
N PRO A 118 -15.50 0.84 -5.91
CA PRO A 118 -15.67 1.96 -6.84
C PRO A 118 -14.63 3.08 -6.68
N MET A 119 -13.79 3.06 -5.63
CA MET A 119 -12.79 4.09 -5.35
C MET A 119 -11.47 3.97 -6.14
N PHE A 120 -11.28 2.93 -6.98
CA PHE A 120 -9.98 2.61 -7.61
C PHE A 120 -9.21 3.77 -8.26
N ASN A 121 -9.88 4.55 -9.12
CA ASN A 121 -9.19 5.61 -9.87
C ASN A 121 -8.73 6.76 -8.96
N ARG A 122 -9.31 6.91 -7.76
CA ARG A 122 -8.87 7.91 -6.79
C ARG A 122 -7.55 7.49 -6.14
N GLU A 123 -7.41 6.21 -5.77
CA GLU A 123 -6.22 5.71 -5.07
C GLU A 123 -4.92 5.80 -5.91
N VAL A 124 -4.96 5.37 -7.17
CA VAL A 124 -3.76 5.36 -8.04
C VAL A 124 -3.30 6.79 -8.37
N LEU A 125 -4.26 7.70 -8.55
CA LEU A 125 -3.98 9.12 -8.74
C LEU A 125 -3.43 9.74 -7.47
N GLU A 126 -3.97 9.40 -6.29
CA GLU A 126 -3.50 9.91 -5.01
C GLU A 126 -2.06 9.51 -4.68
N GLY A 127 -1.68 8.24 -4.83
CA GLY A 127 -0.29 7.85 -4.52
C GLY A 127 0.75 8.52 -5.42
N SER A 128 0.44 8.71 -6.71
CA SER A 128 1.35 9.41 -7.63
C SER A 128 1.37 10.91 -7.40
N GLU A 129 0.21 11.51 -7.11
CA GLU A 129 0.07 12.92 -6.74
C GLU A 129 0.80 13.24 -5.44
N VAL A 130 0.69 12.38 -4.41
CA VAL A 130 1.41 12.54 -3.14
C VAL A 130 2.92 12.64 -3.39
N ARG A 131 3.48 11.68 -4.15
CA ARG A 131 4.92 11.68 -4.45
C ARG A 131 5.34 12.89 -5.29
N GLU A 132 4.52 13.30 -6.26
CA GLU A 132 4.79 14.51 -7.05
C GLU A 132 4.84 15.77 -6.18
N ARG A 133 3.90 15.92 -5.25
CA ARG A 133 3.90 17.04 -4.29
C ARG A 133 5.09 16.97 -3.34
N MET A 134 5.47 15.79 -2.84
CA MET A 134 6.69 15.63 -2.03
C MET A 134 7.94 16.10 -2.80
N ILE A 135 8.04 15.75 -4.10
CA ILE A 135 9.18 16.13 -4.95
C ILE A 135 9.20 17.64 -5.21
N THR A 136 8.05 18.23 -5.52
CA THR A 136 7.92 19.64 -5.91
C THR A 136 7.79 20.61 -4.73
N GLY A 137 7.69 20.11 -3.49
CA GLY A 137 7.45 20.91 -2.29
C GLY A 137 6.01 21.43 -2.18
N GLY A 138 5.06 20.71 -2.78
CA GLY A 138 3.62 20.97 -2.67
C GLY A 138 3.03 20.42 -1.36
N ASP A 139 1.74 20.68 -1.14
CA ASP A 139 0.98 20.27 0.04
C ASP A 139 0.55 18.80 -0.06
N TRP A 140 1.44 17.87 0.27
CA TRP A 140 1.20 16.43 0.24
C TRP A 140 0.61 15.91 1.54
N GLU A 141 0.83 16.63 2.64
CA GLU A 141 0.40 16.31 4.00
C GLU A 141 -1.13 16.21 4.08
N THR A 142 -1.86 17.01 3.29
CA THR A 142 -3.33 16.97 3.23
C THR A 142 -3.89 15.72 2.54
N LEU A 143 -3.05 14.95 1.85
CA LEU A 143 -3.44 13.74 1.13
C LEU A 143 -3.20 12.46 1.94
N VAL A 144 -2.59 12.55 3.11
CA VAL A 144 -2.24 11.39 3.94
C VAL A 144 -2.77 11.55 5.37
N PRO A 145 -2.88 10.46 6.14
CA PRO A 145 -3.15 10.54 7.58
C PRO A 145 -2.03 11.25 8.32
N GLY A 146 -2.35 11.94 9.43
CA GLY A 146 -1.35 12.66 10.24
C GLY A 146 -0.19 11.76 10.72
N ALA A 147 -0.49 10.50 11.06
CA ALA A 147 0.51 9.50 11.43
C ALA A 147 1.54 9.23 10.31
N VAL A 148 1.14 9.33 9.04
CA VAL A 148 2.06 9.18 7.90
C VAL A 148 2.98 10.39 7.78
N VAL A 149 2.47 11.60 8.06
CA VAL A 149 3.31 12.82 8.09
C VAL A 149 4.44 12.65 9.10
N GLU A 150 4.10 12.25 10.32
CA GLU A 150 5.08 12.00 11.38
C GLU A 150 6.14 10.96 10.98
N VAL A 151 5.72 9.85 10.34
CA VAL A 151 6.65 8.81 9.88
C VAL A 151 7.56 9.34 8.77
N VAL A 152 7.03 10.08 7.79
CA VAL A 152 7.82 10.65 6.69
C VAL A 152 8.86 11.65 7.21
N GLU A 153 8.51 12.45 8.22
CA GLU A 153 9.44 13.35 8.90
C GLU A 153 10.53 12.57 9.67
N GLU A 154 10.12 11.54 10.43
CA GLU A 154 11.01 10.68 11.23
C GLU A 154 12.11 10.03 10.39
N ILE A 155 11.79 9.62 9.15
CA ILE A 155 12.70 8.85 8.27
C ILE A 155 13.41 9.71 7.22
N GLY A 156 13.23 11.03 7.23
CA GLY A 156 13.77 11.94 6.22
C GLY A 156 13.24 11.65 4.80
N GLY A 157 11.96 11.26 4.70
CA GLY A 157 11.35 10.78 3.45
C GLY A 157 11.31 11.82 2.34
N ILE A 158 11.11 13.10 2.68
CA ILE A 158 11.10 14.21 1.72
C ILE A 158 12.50 14.45 1.13
N GLU A 159 13.52 14.52 1.98
CA GLU A 159 14.91 14.66 1.51
C GLU A 159 15.28 13.50 0.58
N ARG A 160 14.92 12.27 0.96
CA ARG A 160 15.15 11.07 0.15
C ARG A 160 14.51 11.17 -1.23
N ILE A 161 13.19 11.43 -1.30
CA ILE A 161 12.47 11.43 -2.58
C ILE A 161 12.90 12.59 -3.50
N GLN A 162 13.27 13.74 -2.93
CA GLN A 162 13.84 14.86 -3.68
C GLN A 162 15.24 14.54 -4.20
N MET A 163 16.09 13.88 -3.40
CA MET A 163 17.44 13.49 -3.83
C MET A 163 17.42 12.45 -4.96
N ILE A 164 16.57 11.42 -4.85
CA ILE A 164 16.47 10.36 -5.88
C ILE A 164 15.72 10.82 -7.15
N SER A 165 14.94 11.91 -7.08
CA SER A 165 14.30 12.52 -8.27
C SER A 165 15.20 13.54 -8.96
N GLY A 166 16.24 14.02 -8.29
CA GLY A 166 17.29 14.82 -8.89
C GLY A 166 17.96 14.06 -10.03
N SER A 167 18.04 14.67 -11.21
CA SER A 167 18.78 14.13 -12.34
C SER A 167 20.28 14.28 -12.11
N ASP A 168 21.04 13.20 -12.37
CA ASP A 168 22.50 13.25 -12.47
C ASP A 168 22.90 14.22 -13.59
N SER A 169 23.11 15.48 -13.22
CA SER A 169 23.55 16.54 -14.13
C SER A 169 25.06 16.78 -14.03
N ASN A 170 25.83 15.79 -13.56
CA ASN A 170 27.29 15.79 -13.52
C ASN A 170 27.90 14.52 -14.15
N GLY A 171 27.43 14.18 -15.34
CA GLY A 171 27.95 13.05 -16.14
C GLY A 171 27.98 13.35 -17.64
N ALA A 172 28.54 14.48 -18.06
CA ALA A 172 28.96 14.75 -19.43
C ALA A 172 30.11 15.77 -19.46
#